data_AF-A0A7W8C8X1-F1
#
_entry.id   AF-A0A7W8C8X1-F1
#
_cell.length_a   1.000
_cell.length_b   1.000
_cell.length_c   1.000
_cell.angle_alpha   90.00
_cell.angle_beta   90.00
_cell.angle_gamma   90.00
#
_symmetry.space_group_name_H-M   'P 1'
#
loop_
_entity.id
_entity.type
_entity.pdbx_description
1 polymer ?
#
loop_
_entity_poly.entity_id
_entity_poly.type
_entity_poly.pdbx_seq_one_letter_code
_entity_poly.pdbx_strand_id
1 'polypeptide(L)'
;MQLHRHDVVAKATQLLDDYGIADLTMRRLARELNVSPGALYWHFADKQELLGAVADRILLPASAAVEDASWSRRVVGLGTALRDALLSSTDGAELVSASFAAGKSVRMTEILTELTDAATEGGIDASHADLAARTVLYYVLGFTADEQSRLQWDAAGALVDGQSVLTANPNARFAFGLKLLVDGIAAHTSIEVNASQNVE
;
A
#
# COMPACT_ATOMS: atom_id res chain seq x y z
N MET A 1 7.37 -18.75 28.11
CA MET A 1 7.54 -18.75 26.64
C MET A 1 8.25 -17.46 26.29
N GLN A 2 9.38 -17.52 25.59
CA GLN A 2 10.09 -16.31 25.18
C GLN A 2 9.28 -15.66 24.05
N LEU A 3 8.94 -14.39 24.20
CA LEU A 3 8.21 -13.64 23.18
C LEU A 3 9.22 -13.16 22.14
N HIS A 4 9.05 -13.56 20.87
CA HIS A 4 9.87 -13.04 19.78
C HIS A 4 9.10 -11.98 18.99
N ARG A 5 9.82 -10.99 18.45
CA ARG A 5 9.24 -9.90 17.65
C ARG A 5 8.38 -10.43 16.51
N HIS A 6 8.84 -11.49 15.82
CA HIS A 6 8.09 -12.14 14.74
C HIS A 6 6.72 -12.68 15.20
N ASP A 7 6.65 -13.30 16.39
CA ASP A 7 5.42 -13.90 16.90
C ASP A 7 4.39 -12.82 17.26
N VAL A 8 4.86 -11.68 17.78
CA VAL A 8 4.01 -10.51 18.04
C VAL A 8 3.42 -9.97 16.74
N VAL A 9 4.22 -9.80 15.69
CA VAL A 9 3.73 -9.33 14.37
C VAL A 9 2.76 -10.34 13.77
N ALA A 10 3.07 -11.63 13.82
CA ALA A 10 2.19 -12.67 13.30
C ALA A 10 0.83 -12.67 14.01
N LYS A 11 0.82 -12.57 15.34
CA LYS A 11 -0.43 -12.47 16.11
C LYS A 11 -1.17 -11.16 15.86
N ALA A 12 -0.47 -10.04 15.73
CA ALA A 12 -1.08 -8.75 15.38
C ALA A 12 -1.75 -8.78 14.00
N THR A 13 -1.12 -9.43 13.03
CA THR A 13 -1.69 -9.63 11.68
C THR A 13 -2.94 -10.51 11.74
N GLN A 14 -2.90 -11.59 12.52
CA GLN A 14 -4.10 -12.40 12.75
C GLN A 14 -5.25 -11.59 13.37
N LEU A 15 -4.96 -10.74 14.37
CA LEU A 15 -6.00 -9.91 14.99
C LEU A 15 -6.55 -8.84 14.04
N LEU A 16 -5.71 -8.33 13.14
CA LEU A 16 -6.15 -7.46 12.06
C LEU A 16 -7.16 -8.19 11.15
N ASP A 17 -6.81 -9.39 10.69
CA ASP A 17 -7.67 -10.15 9.79
C ASP A 17 -9.01 -10.54 10.45
N ASP A 18 -8.97 -10.92 11.73
CA ASP A 18 -10.14 -11.37 12.49
C ASP A 18 -11.09 -10.22 12.92
N TYR A 19 -10.55 -9.04 13.24
CA TYR A 19 -11.31 -7.97 13.91
C TYR A 19 -11.15 -6.57 13.30
N GLY A 20 -10.26 -6.39 12.33
CA GLY A 20 -9.94 -5.09 11.75
C GLY A 20 -9.01 -4.23 12.58
N ILE A 21 -8.58 -3.11 11.99
CA ILE A 21 -7.54 -2.23 12.54
C ILE A 21 -7.98 -1.51 13.83
N ALA A 22 -9.27 -1.19 13.94
CA ALA A 22 -9.84 -0.50 15.10
C ALA A 22 -9.69 -1.33 16.38
N ASP A 23 -9.80 -2.65 16.26
CA ASP A 23 -9.69 -3.60 17.38
C ASP A 23 -8.25 -4.04 17.68
N LEU A 24 -7.31 -3.81 16.75
CA LEU A 24 -5.89 -4.05 16.95
C LEU A 24 -5.30 -3.02 17.93
N THR A 25 -5.34 -3.35 19.22
CA THR A 25 -4.76 -2.54 20.30
C THR A 25 -3.64 -3.29 21.02
N MET A 26 -2.65 -2.56 21.58
CA MET A 26 -1.57 -3.15 22.37
C MET A 26 -2.10 -4.02 23.52
N ARG A 27 -3.17 -3.56 24.18
CA ARG A 27 -3.81 -4.29 25.28
C ARG A 27 -4.48 -5.59 24.81
N ARG A 28 -5.22 -5.56 23.71
CA ARG A 28 -5.84 -6.77 23.13
C ARG A 28 -4.73 -7.73 22.72
N LEU A 29 -3.74 -7.28 21.97
CA LEU A 29 -2.62 -8.11 21.52
C LEU A 29 -1.89 -8.79 22.69
N ALA A 30 -1.61 -8.07 23.77
CA ALA A 30 -0.98 -8.64 24.96
C ALA A 30 -1.85 -9.74 25.60
N ARG A 31 -3.16 -9.51 25.70
CA ARG A 31 -4.12 -10.50 26.20
C ARG A 31 -4.14 -11.76 25.33
N GLU A 32 -4.20 -11.60 24.00
CA GLU A 32 -4.23 -12.72 23.04
C GLU A 32 -2.91 -13.51 23.01
N LEU A 33 -1.79 -12.86 23.36
CA LEU A 33 -0.48 -13.49 23.55
C LEU A 33 -0.27 -14.04 24.97
N ASN A 34 -1.23 -13.84 25.89
CA ASN A 34 -1.13 -14.18 27.31
C ASN A 34 0.13 -13.59 27.99
N VAL A 35 0.43 -12.32 27.71
CA VAL A 35 1.54 -11.55 28.30
C VAL A 35 1.04 -10.23 28.87
N SER A 36 1.87 -9.55 29.68
CA SER A 36 1.58 -8.18 30.09
C SER A 36 1.77 -7.19 28.92
N PRO A 37 1.03 -6.07 28.86
CA PRO A 37 1.27 -5.03 27.85
C PRO A 37 2.71 -4.52 27.85
N GLY A 38 3.33 -4.42 29.04
CA GLY A 38 4.74 -4.05 29.19
C GLY A 38 5.71 -4.98 28.44
N ALA A 39 5.36 -6.26 28.28
CA ALA A 39 6.16 -7.21 27.50
C ALA A 39 6.28 -6.81 26.03
N LEU A 40 5.20 -6.26 25.44
CA LEU A 40 5.19 -5.83 24.04
C LEU A 40 6.11 -4.63 23.80
N TYR A 41 6.21 -3.73 24.78
CA TYR A 41 7.01 -2.51 24.66
C TYR A 41 8.52 -2.76 24.61
N TRP A 42 8.99 -3.96 24.97
CA TRP A 42 10.37 -4.37 24.73
C TRP A 42 10.68 -4.67 23.27
N HIS A 43 9.64 -4.90 22.45
CA HIS A 43 9.77 -5.20 21.02
C HIS A 43 9.36 -4.04 20.12
N PHE A 44 8.47 -3.18 20.59
CA PHE A 44 7.93 -2.03 19.86
C PHE A 44 7.75 -0.86 20.83
N ALA A 45 8.39 0.26 20.56
CA ALA A 45 8.32 1.45 21.42
C ALA A 45 6.89 2.02 21.53
N ASP A 46 6.10 1.88 20.46
CA ASP A 46 4.73 2.37 20.39
C ASP A 46 3.86 1.53 19.44
N LYS A 47 2.57 1.89 19.32
CA LYS A 47 1.62 1.20 18.43
C LYS A 47 2.04 1.38 16.97
N GLN A 48 2.57 2.53 16.59
CA GLN A 48 2.91 2.89 15.22
C GLN A 48 4.08 2.04 14.72
N GLU A 49 5.08 1.74 15.57
CA GLU A 49 6.16 0.82 15.23
C GLU A 49 5.64 -0.62 15.00
N LEU A 50 4.69 -1.07 15.82
CA LEU A 50 4.02 -2.35 15.60
C LEU A 50 3.26 -2.36 14.27
N LEU A 51 2.47 -1.31 13.98
CA LEU A 51 1.74 -1.20 12.72
C LEU A 51 2.69 -1.13 11.51
N GLY A 52 3.84 -0.47 11.65
CA GLY A 52 4.89 -0.47 10.62
C GLY A 52 5.41 -1.88 10.33
N ALA A 53 5.66 -2.67 11.36
CA ALA A 53 6.10 -4.06 11.19
C ALA A 53 5.01 -4.99 10.62
N VAL A 54 3.73 -4.75 10.95
CA VAL A 54 2.60 -5.46 10.33
C VAL A 54 2.46 -5.05 8.86
N ALA A 55 2.60 -3.77 8.53
CA ALA A 55 2.63 -3.29 7.14
C ALA A 55 3.78 -3.95 6.35
N ASP A 56 4.98 -4.01 6.91
CA ASP A 56 6.13 -4.69 6.28
C ASP A 56 5.89 -6.20 6.08
N ARG A 57 5.05 -6.84 6.91
CA ARG A 57 4.66 -8.22 6.68
C ARG A 57 3.66 -8.33 5.52
N ILE A 58 2.65 -7.46 5.49
CA ILE A 58 1.63 -7.43 4.43
C ILE A 58 2.27 -7.12 3.07
N LEU A 59 3.20 -6.18 3.02
CA LEU A 59 3.84 -5.71 1.79
C LEU A 59 4.95 -6.64 1.28
N LEU A 60 5.32 -7.69 2.03
CA LEU A 60 6.38 -8.62 1.64
C LEU A 60 6.23 -9.18 0.21
N PRO A 61 5.03 -9.59 -0.26
CA PRO A 61 4.85 -10.06 -1.63
C PRO A 61 5.01 -8.97 -2.69
N ALA A 62 4.70 -7.72 -2.35
CA ALA A 62 4.77 -6.57 -3.27
C ALA A 62 6.20 -6.06 -3.49
N SER A 63 7.14 -6.41 -2.62
CA SER A 63 8.56 -6.04 -2.73
C SER A 63 9.37 -6.91 -3.69
N ALA A 64 8.74 -7.86 -4.40
CA ALA A 64 9.43 -8.62 -5.44
C ALA A 64 9.67 -7.71 -6.65
N ALA A 65 10.94 -7.36 -6.90
CA ALA A 65 11.32 -6.51 -8.02
C ALA A 65 10.90 -7.14 -9.35
N VAL A 66 10.33 -6.31 -10.24
CA VAL A 66 10.19 -6.68 -11.66
C VAL A 66 11.50 -6.28 -12.34
N GLU A 67 12.51 -7.14 -12.20
CA GLU A 67 13.82 -6.96 -12.85
C GLU A 67 13.64 -6.91 -14.38
N ASP A 68 14.45 -6.07 -15.05
CA ASP A 68 14.50 -5.91 -16.51
C ASP A 68 13.18 -5.48 -17.21
N ALA A 69 12.28 -4.81 -16.50
CA ALA A 69 11.08 -4.23 -17.08
C ALA A 69 11.22 -2.73 -17.41
N SER A 70 10.52 -2.28 -18.47
CA SER A 70 10.37 -0.85 -18.74
C SER A 70 9.75 -0.13 -17.54
N TRP A 71 10.11 1.14 -17.32
CA TRP A 71 9.57 1.95 -16.21
C TRP A 71 8.04 1.84 -16.09
N SER A 72 7.33 1.87 -17.21
CA SER A 72 5.86 1.79 -17.25
C SER A 72 5.34 0.45 -16.75
N ARG A 73 6.02 -0.66 -17.10
CA ARG A 73 5.69 -1.99 -16.58
C ARG A 73 6.04 -2.12 -15.11
N ARG A 74 7.11 -1.49 -14.62
CA ARG A 74 7.44 -1.46 -13.19
C ARG A 74 6.37 -0.72 -12.39
N VAL A 75 5.90 0.45 -12.85
CA VAL A 75 4.79 1.17 -12.20
C VAL A 75 3.51 0.32 -12.16
N VAL A 76 3.15 -0.32 -13.28
CA VAL A 76 1.95 -1.19 -13.34
C VAL A 76 2.11 -2.41 -12.42
N GLY A 77 3.28 -3.06 -12.46
CA GLY A 77 3.59 -4.24 -11.66
C GLY A 77 3.56 -3.95 -10.17
N LEU A 78 4.27 -2.90 -9.72
CA LEU A 78 4.28 -2.46 -8.33
C LEU A 78 2.90 -2.02 -7.86
N GLY A 79 2.16 -1.25 -8.67
CA GLY A 79 0.80 -0.84 -8.31
C GLY A 79 -0.14 -2.02 -8.13
N THR A 80 -0.06 -3.01 -9.02
CA THR A 80 -0.87 -4.24 -8.93
C THR A 80 -0.47 -5.08 -7.72
N ALA A 81 0.83 -5.33 -7.52
CA ALA A 81 1.32 -6.13 -6.41
C ALA A 81 1.03 -5.46 -5.05
N LEU A 82 1.11 -4.13 -4.99
CA LEU A 82 0.69 -3.37 -3.81
C LEU A 82 -0.80 -3.56 -3.55
N ARG A 83 -1.68 -3.35 -4.54
CA ARG A 83 -3.13 -3.57 -4.36
C ARG A 83 -3.41 -4.99 -3.87
N ASP A 84 -2.80 -6.00 -4.48
CA ASP A 84 -3.00 -7.41 -4.10
C ASP A 84 -2.54 -7.68 -2.66
N ALA A 85 -1.40 -7.12 -2.25
CA ALA A 85 -0.93 -7.19 -0.87
C ALA A 85 -1.90 -6.52 0.11
N LEU A 86 -2.39 -5.32 -0.20
CA LEU A 86 -3.36 -4.60 0.63
C LEU A 86 -4.68 -5.37 0.78
N LEU A 87 -5.16 -6.00 -0.30
CA LEU A 87 -6.38 -6.82 -0.30
C LEU A 87 -6.22 -8.16 0.43
N SER A 88 -4.99 -8.60 0.69
CA SER A 88 -4.71 -9.87 1.38
C SER A 88 -4.99 -9.84 2.89
N SER A 89 -5.23 -8.66 3.46
CA SER A 89 -5.54 -8.47 4.88
C SER A 89 -6.73 -7.53 5.09
N THR A 90 -7.54 -7.80 6.12
CA THR A 90 -8.64 -6.92 6.53
C THR A 90 -8.09 -5.54 6.89
N ASP A 91 -8.74 -4.47 6.43
CA ASP A 91 -8.29 -3.07 6.60
C ASP A 91 -6.84 -2.81 6.17
N GLY A 92 -6.27 -3.65 5.29
CA GLY A 92 -4.87 -3.57 4.87
C GLY A 92 -4.49 -2.22 4.28
N ALA A 93 -5.37 -1.61 3.46
CA ALA A 93 -5.14 -0.27 2.91
C ALA A 93 -5.10 0.82 3.99
N GLU A 94 -5.98 0.74 5.00
CA GLU A 94 -6.00 1.69 6.12
C GLU A 94 -4.75 1.55 6.99
N LEU A 95 -4.38 0.32 7.36
CA LEU A 95 -3.20 0.05 8.18
C LEU A 95 -1.92 0.52 7.49
N VAL A 96 -1.75 0.16 6.22
CA VAL A 96 -0.55 0.55 5.46
C VAL A 96 -0.50 2.06 5.24
N SER A 97 -1.63 2.71 4.97
CA SER A 97 -1.73 4.18 4.88
C SER A 97 -1.31 4.86 6.20
N ALA A 98 -1.80 4.38 7.34
CA ALA A 98 -1.43 4.91 8.65
C ALA A 98 0.06 4.71 8.97
N SER A 99 0.61 3.52 8.65
CA SER A 99 2.04 3.23 8.81
C SER A 99 2.93 4.07 7.89
N PHE A 100 2.48 4.35 6.68
CA PHE A 100 3.16 5.23 5.74
C PHE A 100 3.21 6.67 6.25
N ALA A 101 2.06 7.21 6.69
CA ALA A 101 1.98 8.55 7.26
C ALA A 101 2.87 8.71 8.51
N ALA A 102 3.03 7.64 9.30
CA ALA A 102 3.91 7.61 10.47
C ALA A 102 5.39 7.36 10.13
N GLY A 103 5.73 7.02 8.88
CA GLY A 103 7.10 6.70 8.44
C GLY A 103 7.69 5.46 9.12
N LYS A 104 6.85 4.45 9.43
CA LYS A 104 7.27 3.27 10.21
C LYS A 104 7.45 1.98 9.40
N SER A 105 7.02 1.97 8.13
CA SER A 105 7.19 0.82 7.24
C SER A 105 8.42 1.01 6.35
N VAL A 106 9.36 0.07 6.46
CA VAL A 106 10.56 0.04 5.61
C VAL A 106 10.16 -0.31 4.18
N ARG A 107 9.29 -1.30 4.00
CA ARG A 107 8.86 -1.75 2.65
C ARG A 107 8.11 -0.69 1.89
N MET A 108 7.30 0.10 2.57
CA MET A 108 6.61 1.21 1.91
C MET A 108 7.58 2.29 1.43
N THR A 109 8.67 2.49 2.18
CA THR A 109 9.75 3.40 1.76
C THR A 109 10.44 2.84 0.50
N GLU A 110 10.75 1.54 0.47
CA GLU A 110 11.33 0.86 -0.70
C GLU A 110 10.41 0.96 -1.93
N ILE A 111 9.11 0.68 -1.78
CA ILE A 111 8.12 0.81 -2.87
C ILE A 111 8.06 2.24 -3.40
N LEU A 112 8.09 3.25 -2.53
CA LEU A 112 8.09 4.65 -2.94
C LEU A 112 9.37 5.01 -3.70
N THR A 113 10.53 4.51 -3.27
CA THR A 113 11.81 4.69 -3.97
C THR A 113 11.74 4.07 -5.37
N GLU A 114 11.30 2.83 -5.49
CA GLU A 114 11.19 2.14 -6.80
C GLU A 114 10.23 2.87 -7.76
N LEU A 115 9.10 3.38 -7.25
CA LEU A 115 8.18 4.19 -8.04
C LEU A 115 8.80 5.53 -8.46
N THR A 116 9.63 6.13 -7.62
CA THR A 116 10.35 7.39 -7.90
C THR A 116 11.40 7.17 -8.99
N ASP A 117 12.15 6.07 -8.91
CA ASP A 117 13.15 5.69 -9.90
C ASP A 117 12.47 5.39 -11.25
N ALA A 118 11.35 4.67 -11.25
CA ALA A 118 10.56 4.42 -12.44
C ALA A 118 9.98 5.72 -13.03
N ALA A 119 9.49 6.66 -12.21
CA ALA A 119 9.02 7.96 -12.70
C ALA A 119 10.16 8.77 -13.35
N THR A 120 11.36 8.74 -12.75
CA THR A 120 12.55 9.41 -13.28
C THR A 120 12.97 8.82 -14.62
N GLU A 121 13.00 7.49 -14.76
CA GLU A 121 13.23 6.81 -16.05
C GLU A 121 12.13 7.08 -17.08
N GLY A 122 10.91 7.34 -16.60
CA GLY A 122 9.80 7.83 -17.40
C GLY A 122 10.01 9.25 -17.92
N GLY A 123 11.04 9.95 -17.48
CA GLY A 123 11.38 11.31 -17.92
C GLY A 123 10.71 12.41 -17.10
N ILE A 124 10.25 12.10 -15.88
CA ILE A 124 9.89 13.12 -14.90
C ILE A 124 11.17 13.67 -14.29
N ASP A 125 11.30 14.99 -14.21
CA ASP A 125 12.41 15.63 -13.51
C ASP A 125 12.53 15.13 -12.05
N ALA A 126 13.77 14.97 -11.57
CA ALA A 126 14.04 14.44 -10.25
C ALA A 126 13.38 15.23 -9.10
N SER A 127 13.15 16.54 -9.28
CA SER A 127 12.43 17.35 -8.29
C SER A 127 10.94 17.05 -8.19
N HIS A 128 10.35 16.41 -9.21
CA HIS A 128 8.94 16.05 -9.28
C HIS A 128 8.69 14.52 -9.22
N ALA A 129 9.74 13.69 -9.33
CA ALA A 129 9.60 12.24 -9.36
C ALA A 129 8.93 11.67 -8.09
N ASP A 130 9.28 12.18 -6.90
CA ASP A 130 8.62 11.79 -5.63
C ASP A 130 7.12 12.15 -5.63
N LEU A 131 6.74 13.28 -6.23
CA LEU A 131 5.33 13.67 -6.35
C LEU A 131 4.56 12.72 -7.28
N ALA A 132 5.17 12.32 -8.41
CA ALA A 132 4.59 11.35 -9.33
C ALA A 132 4.41 9.98 -8.64
N ALA A 133 5.44 9.51 -7.94
CA ALA A 133 5.42 8.26 -7.18
C ALA A 133 4.34 8.26 -6.09
N ARG A 134 4.24 9.35 -5.30
CA ARG A 134 3.18 9.52 -4.30
C ARG A 134 1.79 9.55 -4.92
N THR A 135 1.63 10.14 -6.10
CA THR A 135 0.34 10.16 -6.80
C THR A 135 -0.12 8.75 -7.16
N VAL A 136 0.79 7.92 -7.70
CA VAL A 136 0.52 6.49 -7.94
C VAL A 136 0.19 5.79 -6.62
N LEU A 137 0.97 6.01 -5.58
CA LEU A 137 0.77 5.38 -4.28
C LEU A 137 -0.60 5.72 -3.67
N TYR A 138 -0.98 6.99 -3.65
CA TYR A 138 -2.26 7.44 -3.11
C TYR A 138 -3.44 6.95 -3.95
N TYR A 139 -3.28 6.83 -5.27
CA TYR A 139 -4.28 6.18 -6.10
C TYR A 139 -4.49 4.72 -5.67
N VAL A 140 -3.43 3.95 -5.51
CA VAL A 140 -3.52 2.53 -5.11
C VAL A 140 -4.13 2.39 -3.72
N LEU A 141 -3.66 3.17 -2.75
CA LEU A 141 -4.19 3.18 -1.38
C LEU A 141 -5.68 3.56 -1.35
N GLY A 142 -6.05 4.65 -2.01
CA GLY A 142 -7.42 5.16 -2.02
C GLY A 142 -8.38 4.22 -2.75
N PHE A 143 -7.97 3.70 -3.91
CA PHE A 143 -8.77 2.72 -4.65
C PHE A 143 -9.01 1.46 -3.83
N THR A 144 -7.96 0.95 -3.18
CA THR A 144 -8.05 -0.30 -2.42
C THR A 144 -8.85 -0.12 -1.13
N ALA A 145 -8.73 1.01 -0.44
CA ALA A 145 -9.54 1.31 0.74
C ALA A 145 -11.05 1.37 0.41
N ASP A 146 -11.39 2.01 -0.71
CA ASP A 146 -12.76 2.07 -1.23
C ASP A 146 -13.27 0.69 -1.67
N GLU A 147 -12.41 -0.14 -2.26
CA GLU A 147 -12.72 -1.54 -2.59
C GLU A 147 -12.97 -2.40 -1.34
N GLN A 148 -12.11 -2.31 -0.32
CA GLN A 148 -12.30 -3.01 0.96
C GLN A 148 -13.56 -2.55 1.68
N SER A 149 -13.85 -1.25 1.68
CA SER A 149 -15.10 -0.71 2.22
C SER A 149 -16.29 -1.35 1.52
N ARG A 150 -16.32 -1.36 0.17
CA ARG A 150 -17.41 -2.02 -0.57
C ARG A 150 -17.56 -3.49 -0.23
N LEU A 151 -16.46 -4.25 -0.10
CA LEU A 151 -16.52 -5.65 0.31
C LEU A 151 -17.20 -5.82 1.68
N GLN A 152 -16.90 -4.94 2.63
CA GLN A 152 -17.54 -4.94 3.95
C GLN A 152 -19.04 -4.60 3.87
N TRP A 153 -19.42 -3.58 3.09
CA TRP A 153 -20.84 -3.22 2.89
C TRP A 153 -21.63 -4.32 2.15
N ASP A 154 -21.01 -5.00 1.17
CA ASP A 154 -21.59 -6.13 0.46
C ASP A 154 -21.80 -7.33 1.40
N ALA A 155 -20.80 -7.66 2.22
CA ALA A 155 -20.90 -8.70 3.24
C ALA A 155 -21.98 -8.40 4.30
N ALA A 156 -22.24 -7.12 4.58
CA ALA A 156 -23.33 -6.68 5.45
C ALA A 156 -24.71 -6.65 4.76
N GLY A 157 -24.79 -6.95 3.46
CA GLY A 157 -26.04 -6.91 2.67
C GLY A 157 -26.60 -5.51 2.45
N ALA A 158 -25.75 -4.49 2.52
CA ALA A 158 -26.16 -3.08 2.52
C ALA A 158 -26.07 -2.39 1.14
N LEU A 159 -25.52 -3.06 0.12
CA LEU A 159 -25.39 -2.51 -1.23
C LEU A 159 -26.57 -2.90 -2.13
N VAL A 160 -27.00 -1.97 -2.99
CA VAL A 160 -27.99 -2.23 -4.05
C VAL A 160 -27.32 -2.79 -5.32
N ASP A 161 -28.10 -3.48 -6.16
CA ASP A 161 -27.64 -4.04 -7.44
C ASP A 161 -26.93 -2.97 -8.30
N GLY A 162 -25.68 -3.23 -8.69
CA GLY A 162 -24.80 -2.30 -9.42
C GLY A 162 -23.72 -1.61 -8.56
N GLN A 163 -23.88 -1.59 -7.23
CA GLN A 163 -22.85 -1.14 -6.29
C GLN A 163 -22.05 -2.30 -5.70
N SER A 164 -22.60 -3.52 -5.74
CA SER A 164 -21.93 -4.74 -5.28
C SER A 164 -20.63 -5.00 -6.04
N VAL A 165 -19.61 -5.45 -5.31
CA VAL A 165 -18.32 -5.88 -5.88
C VAL A 165 -18.51 -7.03 -6.86
N LEU A 166 -19.56 -7.84 -6.70
CA LEU A 166 -19.92 -8.94 -7.60
C LEU A 166 -20.35 -8.47 -9.00
N THR A 167 -20.83 -7.23 -9.11
CA THR A 167 -21.31 -6.63 -10.39
C THR A 167 -20.31 -5.63 -10.97
N ALA A 168 -19.42 -5.09 -10.15
CA ALA A 168 -18.31 -4.25 -10.57
C ALA A 168 -17.15 -5.10 -11.13
N ASN A 169 -16.40 -4.58 -12.11
CA ASN A 169 -15.09 -5.13 -12.48
C ASN A 169 -13.99 -4.27 -11.84
N PRO A 170 -13.64 -4.49 -10.55
CA PRO A 170 -12.67 -3.65 -9.85
C PRO A 170 -11.29 -3.71 -10.51
N ASN A 171 -10.88 -4.87 -11.03
CA ASN A 171 -9.61 -5.02 -11.74
C ASN A 171 -9.52 -4.11 -12.98
N ALA A 172 -10.57 -4.05 -13.80
CA ALA A 172 -10.60 -3.17 -14.97
C ALA A 172 -10.59 -1.68 -14.59
N ARG A 173 -11.33 -1.29 -13.55
CA ARG A 173 -11.35 0.10 -13.04
C ARG A 173 -9.98 0.49 -12.49
N PHE A 174 -9.36 -0.39 -11.71
CA PHE A 174 -8.03 -0.19 -11.16
C PHE A 174 -6.99 -0.03 -12.27
N ALA A 175 -6.97 -0.95 -13.22
CA ALA A 175 -6.05 -0.94 -14.34
C ALA A 175 -6.22 0.32 -15.22
N PHE A 176 -7.46 0.76 -15.44
CA PHE A 176 -7.74 1.99 -16.19
C PHE A 176 -7.15 3.22 -15.50
N GLY A 177 -7.39 3.42 -14.21
CA GLY A 177 -6.85 4.59 -13.50
C GLY A 177 -5.32 4.54 -13.39
N LEU A 178 -4.73 3.35 -13.18
CA LEU A 178 -3.27 3.19 -13.18
C LEU A 178 -2.68 3.52 -14.56
N LYS A 179 -3.35 3.10 -15.64
CA LYS A 179 -2.94 3.45 -17.01
C LYS A 179 -2.98 4.96 -17.24
N LEU A 180 -4.01 5.67 -16.76
CA LEU A 180 -4.07 7.13 -16.88
C LEU A 180 -2.87 7.81 -16.23
N LEU A 181 -2.42 7.31 -15.06
CA LEU A 181 -1.24 7.84 -14.39
C LEU A 181 0.04 7.56 -15.18
N VAL A 182 0.20 6.34 -15.71
CA VAL A 182 1.34 5.98 -16.57
C VAL A 182 1.38 6.83 -17.85
N ASP A 183 0.24 6.98 -18.53
CA ASP A 183 0.13 7.81 -19.73
C ASP A 183 0.44 9.28 -19.41
N GLY A 184 -0.01 9.78 -18.26
CA GLY A 184 0.30 11.13 -17.77
C GLY A 184 1.79 11.33 -17.52
N ILE A 185 2.46 10.37 -16.88
CA ILE A 185 3.92 10.38 -16.68
C ILE A 185 4.64 10.45 -18.04
N ALA A 186 4.26 9.61 -19.00
CA ALA A 186 4.85 9.60 -20.34
C ALA A 186 4.63 10.89 -21.14
N ALA A 187 3.52 11.59 -20.90
CA ALA A 187 3.21 12.85 -21.58
C ALA A 187 4.09 14.00 -21.06
N HIS A 188 4.45 14.01 -19.78
CA HIS A 188 5.34 15.02 -19.20
C HIS A 188 6.76 14.98 -19.77
N THR A 189 7.24 13.79 -20.19
CA THR A 189 8.48 13.62 -20.95
C THR A 189 8.49 14.42 -22.25
N SER A 190 7.33 14.52 -22.92
CA SER A 190 7.21 15.11 -24.25
C SER A 190 7.13 16.65 -24.21
N ILE A 191 6.76 17.23 -23.07
CA ILE A 191 6.64 18.68 -22.89
C ILE A 191 8.05 19.30 -22.74
N GLU A 192 8.96 18.64 -22.02
CA GLU A 192 10.33 19.14 -21.82
C GLU A 192 11.23 18.99 -23.06
N VAL A 193 11.05 17.91 -23.84
CA VAL A 193 11.77 17.71 -25.11
C VAL A 193 11.38 18.79 -26.13
N ASN A 194 10.10 19.15 -26.22
CA ASN A 194 9.64 20.22 -27.12
C ASN A 194 10.01 21.63 -26.64
N ALA A 195 10.15 21.85 -25.34
CA ALA A 195 10.62 23.14 -24.80
C ALA A 195 12.10 23.38 -25.11
N SER A 196 12.91 22.32 -25.16
CA SER A 196 14.35 22.39 -25.45
C SER A 196 14.67 22.52 -26.95
N GLN A 197 13.76 22.11 -27.84
CA GLN A 197 13.92 22.21 -29.31
C GLN A 197 13.47 23.56 -29.90
N ASN A 198 12.83 24.44 -29.12
CA ASN A 198 12.37 25.76 -29.58
C ASN A 198 13.31 26.92 -29.18
N VAL A 199 14.55 26.62 -28.80
CA VAL A 199 15.56 27.61 -28.36
C VAL A 199 16.76 27.70 -29.33
N GLU A 200 16.71 27.04 -30.49
CA GLU A 200 17.61 27.30 -31.64
C GLU A 200 16.92 28.12 -32.73
#